data_AF-A0A135TLK0-F1
#
_entry.id   AF-A0A135TLK0-F1
#
_cell.length_a   1.000
_cell.length_b   1.000
_cell.length_c   1.000
_cell.angle_alpha   90.00
_cell.angle_beta   90.00
_cell.angle_gamma   90.00
#
_symmetry.space_group_name_H-M   'P 1'
#
loop_
_entity.id
_entity.type
_entity.pdbx_description
1 polymer ?
#
loop_
_entity_poly.entity_id
_entity_poly.type
_entity_poly.pdbx_seq_one_letter_code
_entity_poly.pdbx_strand_id
1 'polypeptide(L)'
;MRSADVTALSHRDENVSRMLSIMGGLYACQNPQVLRVSQKERRTLLGTWVKQKALMATELKKPDPSSFSSVLLSTLLLAVIELVLCAEDGAFQKWLQRISSYIAQHLQAKSYAVLTTFERSLIRFFNFLNTLSAIALNEEPLDRQMDFELSSSRPVAPRTISDEDKIDDMLSSLKQWARLQSRGTHYIRMVEWALKLEKSTMTFQLENDNYREAIDLKVQGLDIICEASALQARVINDLLQLSEEPDSQVSICITPYYHWTLTGLSHRLYHEAWKTLKCELPVLPAESLHQQALVTLSCVETLASQSGFDVALYLPFADFIGREMETPTEQTRVLAFLEIVRSRGFGLANEYRKGLLETWGAATPAEMSQNLLICDPSRGGLETSGRH
;
A
#
# COMPACT_ATOMS: atom_id res chain seq x y z
N MET A 1 16.62 -5.07 4.31
CA MET A 1 16.71 -4.82 5.78
C MET A 1 17.68 -5.76 6.48
N ARG A 2 17.58 -7.09 6.27
CA ARG A 2 18.47 -8.09 6.91
C ARG A 2 19.61 -8.59 5.99
N SER A 3 19.92 -7.86 4.91
CA SER A 3 20.95 -8.30 3.96
C SER A 3 22.35 -8.03 4.51
N ALA A 4 23.32 -8.84 4.06
CA ALA A 4 24.73 -8.67 4.42
C ALA A 4 25.25 -7.28 4.06
N ASP A 5 24.77 -6.68 2.96
CA ASP A 5 25.14 -5.33 2.54
C ASP A 5 24.71 -4.25 3.54
N VAL A 6 23.49 -4.36 4.11
CA VAL A 6 23.02 -3.43 5.14
C VAL A 6 23.89 -3.54 6.39
N THR A 7 24.21 -4.77 6.81
CA THR A 7 25.08 -5.00 7.97
C THR A 7 26.49 -4.44 7.70
N ALA A 8 27.08 -4.76 6.56
CA ALA A 8 28.40 -4.25 6.19
C ALA A 8 28.44 -2.72 6.11
N LEU A 9 27.41 -2.10 5.54
CA LEU A 9 27.32 -0.65 5.45
C LEU A 9 27.12 0.00 6.83
N SER A 10 26.35 -0.63 7.73
CA SER A 10 26.18 -0.15 9.10
C SER A 10 27.46 -0.15 9.93
N HIS A 11 28.42 -1.02 9.62
CA HIS A 11 29.74 -1.02 10.26
C HIS A 11 30.67 0.05 9.70
N ARG A 12 30.43 0.50 8.46
CA ARG A 12 31.29 1.45 7.75
C ARG A 12 30.78 2.89 7.81
N ASP A 13 29.49 3.08 7.99
CA ASP A 13 28.83 4.39 7.96
C ASP A 13 28.05 4.66 9.25
N GLU A 14 28.44 5.72 9.96
CA GLU A 14 27.84 6.11 11.23
C GLU A 14 26.37 6.51 11.08
N ASN A 15 25.97 7.13 9.95
CA ASN A 15 24.59 7.53 9.73
C ASN A 15 23.68 6.31 9.59
N VAL A 16 24.14 5.28 8.88
CA VAL A 16 23.40 4.02 8.73
C VAL A 16 23.27 3.32 10.09
N SER A 17 24.37 3.20 10.83
CA SER A 17 24.37 2.62 12.19
C SER A 17 23.38 3.33 13.12
N ARG A 18 23.43 4.66 13.11
CA ARG A 18 22.54 5.50 13.93
C ARG A 18 21.08 5.37 13.49
N MET A 19 20.78 5.31 12.19
CA MET A 19 19.41 5.12 11.71
C MET A 19 18.84 3.76 12.08
N LEU A 20 19.62 2.68 11.97
CA LEU A 20 19.19 1.35 12.42
C LEU A 20 18.94 1.33 13.93
N SER A 21 19.79 2.00 14.72
CA SER A 21 19.62 2.14 16.16
C SER A 21 18.35 2.94 16.51
N ILE A 22 18.08 4.04 15.79
CA ILE A 22 16.84 4.82 15.95
C ILE A 22 15.62 3.94 15.66
N MET A 23 15.65 3.22 14.54
CA MET A 23 14.56 2.34 14.12
C MET A 23 14.28 1.24 15.14
N GLY A 24 15.33 0.53 15.59
CA GLY A 24 15.21 -0.50 16.61
C GLY A 24 14.74 0.05 17.96
N GLY A 25 15.24 1.21 18.36
CA GLY A 25 14.81 1.91 19.57
C GLY A 25 13.33 2.33 19.51
N LEU A 26 12.86 2.82 18.36
CA LEU A 26 11.47 3.24 18.18
C LEU A 26 10.54 2.02 18.17
N TYR A 27 10.93 0.95 17.48
CA TYR A 27 10.23 -0.33 17.53
C TYR A 27 10.12 -0.87 18.97
N ALA A 28 11.23 -0.86 19.72
CA ALA A 28 11.25 -1.24 21.13
C ALA A 28 10.34 -0.37 22.01
N CYS A 29 10.29 0.95 21.76
CA CYS A 29 9.40 1.86 22.49
C CYS A 29 7.91 1.56 22.28
N GLN A 30 7.55 1.02 21.11
CA GLN A 30 6.16 0.76 20.75
C GLN A 30 5.72 -0.68 21.02
N ASN A 31 6.66 -1.63 21.04
CA ASN A 31 6.39 -3.02 21.34
C ASN A 31 6.83 -3.34 22.79
N PRO A 32 5.91 -3.26 23.78
CA PRO A 32 6.24 -3.50 25.18
C PRO A 32 6.64 -4.95 25.47
N GLN A 33 6.43 -5.88 24.52
CA GLN A 33 6.86 -7.28 24.64
C GLN A 33 8.36 -7.44 24.33
N VAL A 34 8.96 -6.51 23.58
CA VAL A 34 10.38 -6.58 23.17
C VAL A 34 11.29 -5.95 24.22
N LEU A 35 11.00 -4.71 24.63
CA LEU A 35 11.81 -4.01 25.62
C LEU A 35 11.00 -2.91 26.31
N ARG A 36 11.07 -2.84 27.64
CA ARG A 36 10.50 -1.73 28.40
C ARG A 36 11.48 -0.55 28.40
N VAL A 37 11.25 0.41 27.52
CA VAL A 37 12.06 1.63 27.41
C VAL A 37 11.55 2.69 28.39
N SER A 38 12.45 3.31 29.15
CA SER A 38 12.08 4.39 30.09
C SER A 38 11.63 5.65 29.33
N GLN A 39 10.83 6.49 29.99
CA GLN A 39 10.39 7.76 29.38
C GLN A 39 11.58 8.69 29.04
N LYS A 40 12.66 8.62 29.82
CA LYS A 40 13.89 9.39 29.57
C LYS A 40 14.58 8.93 28.29
N GLU A 41 14.76 7.62 28.13
CA GLU A 41 15.36 7.04 26.91
C GLU A 41 14.51 7.34 25.68
N ARG A 42 13.18 7.24 25.80
CA ARG A 42 12.26 7.62 24.71
C ARG A 42 12.44 9.07 24.28
N ARG A 43 12.57 10.02 25.22
CA ARG A 43 12.81 11.44 24.89
C ARG A 43 14.17 11.63 24.21
N THR A 44 15.23 10.99 24.71
CA THR A 44 16.55 11.06 24.09
C THR A 44 16.53 10.51 22.66
N LEU A 45 15.87 9.36 22.45
CA LEU A 45 15.72 8.72 21.15
C LEU A 45 14.98 9.62 20.16
N LEU A 46 13.86 10.24 20.57
CA LEU A 46 13.13 11.19 19.74
C LEU A 46 13.98 12.42 19.40
N GLY A 47 14.78 12.92 20.36
CA GLY A 47 15.73 14.00 20.11
C GLY A 47 16.80 13.63 19.08
N THR A 48 17.33 12.42 19.13
CA THR A 48 18.28 11.89 18.14
C THR A 48 17.63 11.73 16.77
N TRP A 49 16.38 11.24 16.73
CA TRP A 49 15.63 11.11 15.48
C TRP A 49 15.40 12.45 14.79
N VAL A 50 14.98 13.48 15.53
CA VAL A 50 14.78 14.84 14.98
C VAL A 50 16.09 15.40 14.40
N LYS A 51 17.22 15.22 15.09
CA LYS A 51 18.53 15.62 14.58
C LYS A 51 18.89 14.87 13.30
N GLN A 52 18.63 13.57 13.26
CA GLN A 52 18.93 12.75 12.08
C GLN A 52 18.04 13.11 10.88
N LYS A 53 16.76 13.45 11.10
CA LYS A 53 15.88 14.02 10.06
C LYS A 53 16.50 15.27 9.43
N ALA A 54 16.97 16.21 10.26
CA ALA A 54 17.56 17.45 9.78
C ALA A 54 18.87 17.23 9.00
N LEU A 55 19.70 16.30 9.47
CA LEU A 55 20.95 15.92 8.81
C LEU A 55 20.67 15.29 7.43
N MET A 56 19.81 14.28 7.37
CA MET A 56 19.41 13.63 6.11
C MET A 56 18.75 14.60 5.12
N ALA A 57 17.94 15.54 5.60
CA ALA A 57 17.36 16.58 4.75
C ALA A 57 18.42 17.52 4.15
N THR A 58 19.58 17.66 4.79
CA THR A 58 20.71 18.45 4.29
C THR A 58 21.53 17.65 3.28
N GLU A 59 21.84 16.38 3.58
CA GLU A 59 22.54 15.46 2.66
C GLU A 59 21.80 15.28 1.32
N LEU A 60 20.47 15.16 1.36
CA LEU A 60 19.65 15.08 0.14
C LEU A 60 19.71 16.37 -0.72
N LYS A 61 20.02 17.52 -0.13
CA LYS A 61 20.16 18.80 -0.86
C LYS A 61 21.56 19.02 -1.42
N LYS A 62 22.58 18.39 -0.83
CA LYS A 62 23.98 18.51 -1.22
C LYS A 62 24.56 17.11 -1.41
N PRO A 63 24.23 16.43 -2.52
CA PRO A 63 24.64 15.05 -2.74
C PRO A 63 26.16 14.92 -2.80
N ASP A 64 26.72 14.04 -1.98
CA ASP A 64 28.04 13.46 -2.22
C ASP A 64 27.87 12.13 -2.97
N PRO A 65 28.43 11.97 -4.19
CA PRO A 65 28.33 10.73 -4.94
C PRO A 65 28.91 9.51 -4.22
N SER A 66 29.85 9.71 -3.30
CA SER A 66 30.51 8.63 -2.55
C SER A 66 29.64 8.05 -1.43
N SER A 67 28.64 8.78 -0.97
CA SER A 67 27.75 8.39 0.14
C SER A 67 26.36 7.95 -0.31
N PHE A 68 26.15 7.77 -1.63
CA PHE A 68 24.83 7.51 -2.22
C PHE A 68 24.05 6.39 -1.53
N SER A 69 24.66 5.21 -1.38
CA SER A 69 24.04 4.05 -0.74
C SER A 69 23.66 4.33 0.72
N SER A 70 24.54 5.00 1.48
CA SER A 70 24.32 5.32 2.89
C SER A 70 23.19 6.32 3.09
N VAL A 71 23.20 7.40 2.30
CA VAL A 71 22.18 8.46 2.35
C VAL A 71 20.83 7.90 1.89
N LEU A 72 20.80 7.14 0.79
CA LEU A 72 19.58 6.53 0.27
C LEU A 72 18.99 5.52 1.27
N LEU A 73 19.79 4.60 1.81
CA LEU A 73 19.31 3.67 2.83
C LEU A 73 18.77 4.41 4.06
N SER A 74 19.55 5.36 4.60
CA SER A 74 19.17 6.09 5.81
C SER A 74 17.87 6.89 5.63
N THR A 75 17.68 7.50 4.47
CA THR A 75 16.47 8.28 4.14
C THR A 75 15.28 7.38 3.87
N LEU A 76 15.47 6.21 3.24
CA LEU A 76 14.41 5.21 3.09
C LEU A 76 13.93 4.68 4.43
N LEU A 77 14.86 4.28 5.32
CA LEU A 77 14.51 3.85 6.69
C LEU A 77 13.74 4.94 7.42
N LEU A 78 14.17 6.18 7.28
CA LEU A 78 13.50 7.32 7.88
C LEU A 78 12.10 7.52 7.32
N ALA A 79 11.89 7.38 6.01
CA ALA A 79 10.57 7.43 5.40
C ALA A 79 9.66 6.32 5.95
N VAL A 80 10.15 5.09 6.12
CA VAL A 80 9.33 4.02 6.72
C VAL A 80 9.00 4.34 8.19
N ILE A 81 9.93 4.92 8.95
CA ILE A 81 9.64 5.39 10.32
C ILE A 81 8.53 6.45 10.30
N GLU A 82 8.53 7.39 9.37
CA GLU A 82 7.49 8.40 9.24
C GLU A 82 6.14 7.77 8.92
N LEU A 83 6.08 6.82 7.99
CA LEU A 83 4.88 6.07 7.64
C LEU A 83 4.26 5.33 8.85
N VAL A 84 5.12 4.88 9.76
CA VAL A 84 4.76 3.99 10.87
C VAL A 84 4.42 4.75 12.15
N LEU A 85 5.09 5.87 12.41
CA LEU A 85 5.06 6.56 13.70
C LEU A 85 4.46 7.95 13.66
N CYS A 86 4.50 8.62 12.50
CA CYS A 86 4.13 10.02 12.42
C CYS A 86 2.69 10.17 11.96
N ALA A 87 1.91 10.85 12.80
CA ALA A 87 0.56 11.33 12.46
C ALA A 87 0.60 12.69 11.73
N GLU A 88 1.79 13.20 11.34
CA GLU A 88 1.87 14.45 10.59
C GLU A 88 1.53 14.20 9.13
N ASP A 89 0.38 14.74 8.72
CA ASP A 89 -0.11 14.63 7.35
C ASP A 89 0.93 15.09 6.32
N GLY A 90 1.19 14.24 5.32
CA GLY A 90 2.07 14.58 4.21
C GLY A 90 3.58 14.44 4.49
N ALA A 91 4.01 14.08 5.70
CA ALA A 91 5.43 13.97 6.03
C ALA A 91 6.13 12.88 5.21
N PHE A 92 5.50 11.71 5.08
CA PHE A 92 6.00 10.59 4.28
C PHE A 92 6.16 10.96 2.80
N GLN A 93 5.16 11.62 2.22
CA GLN A 93 5.14 12.05 0.82
C GLN A 93 6.27 13.07 0.55
N LYS A 94 6.50 14.02 1.46
CA LYS A 94 7.63 14.97 1.37
C LYS A 94 8.98 14.24 1.32
N TRP A 95 9.14 13.17 2.09
CA TRP A 95 10.36 12.35 2.02
C TRP A 95 10.49 11.62 0.70
N LEU A 96 9.42 10.99 0.21
CA LEU A 96 9.44 10.33 -1.10
C LEU A 96 9.82 11.29 -2.23
N GLN A 97 9.29 12.52 -2.23
CA GLN A 97 9.65 13.55 -3.22
C GLN A 97 11.13 13.96 -3.16
N ARG A 98 11.69 14.10 -1.95
CA ARG A 98 13.12 14.42 -1.77
C ARG A 98 14.01 13.27 -2.22
N ILE A 99 13.66 12.04 -1.87
CA ILE A 99 14.39 10.83 -2.27
C ILE A 99 14.33 10.66 -3.80
N SER A 100 13.16 10.84 -4.41
CA SER A 100 12.98 10.82 -5.87
C SER A 100 13.94 11.81 -6.57
N SER A 101 13.98 13.05 -6.07
CA SER A 101 14.86 14.08 -6.62
C SER A 101 16.34 13.72 -6.49
N TYR A 102 16.73 13.12 -5.36
CA TYR A 102 18.09 12.66 -5.09
C TYR A 102 18.52 11.50 -6.00
N ILE A 103 17.65 10.50 -6.19
CA ILE A 103 17.89 9.39 -7.13
C ILE A 103 18.04 9.92 -8.55
N ALA A 104 17.15 10.83 -8.98
CA ALA A 104 17.21 11.41 -10.32
C ALA A 104 18.53 12.16 -10.58
N GLN A 105 19.00 12.94 -9.61
CA GLN A 105 20.31 13.63 -9.71
C GLN A 105 21.47 12.63 -9.82
N HIS A 106 21.44 11.53 -9.06
CA HIS A 106 22.47 10.51 -9.13
C HIS A 106 22.49 9.80 -10.49
N LEU A 107 21.32 9.49 -11.04
CA LEU A 107 21.18 8.81 -12.33
C LEU A 107 21.52 9.69 -13.54
N GLN A 108 21.39 11.02 -13.41
CA GLN A 108 21.92 11.94 -14.42
C GLN A 108 23.45 11.88 -14.50
N ALA A 109 24.13 11.60 -13.39
CA ALA A 109 25.59 11.50 -13.34
C ALA A 109 26.11 10.08 -13.64
N LYS A 110 25.33 9.03 -13.36
CA LYS A 110 25.69 7.62 -13.58
C LYS A 110 24.55 6.84 -14.21
N SER A 111 24.84 6.12 -15.30
CA SER A 111 23.86 5.19 -15.87
C SER A 111 23.48 4.09 -14.88
N TYR A 112 22.21 3.69 -14.88
CA TYR A 112 21.67 2.63 -14.02
C TYR A 112 22.41 1.28 -14.18
N ALA A 113 22.89 0.98 -15.39
CA ALA A 113 23.65 -0.23 -15.68
C ALA A 113 24.96 -0.30 -14.87
N VAL A 114 25.50 0.84 -14.43
CA VAL A 114 26.74 0.95 -13.66
C VAL A 114 26.51 0.85 -12.15
N LEU A 115 25.26 0.88 -11.70
CA LEU A 115 24.93 0.74 -10.28
C LEU A 115 25.23 -0.67 -9.77
N THR A 116 25.63 -0.74 -8.51
CA THR A 116 25.79 -2.00 -7.77
C THR A 116 24.43 -2.66 -7.53
N THR A 117 24.42 -3.98 -7.32
CA THR A 117 23.19 -4.74 -6.98
C THR A 117 22.48 -4.16 -5.75
N PHE A 118 23.24 -3.70 -4.76
CA PHE A 118 22.70 -3.08 -3.56
C PHE A 118 21.99 -1.75 -3.87
N GLU A 119 22.61 -0.87 -4.66
CA GLU A 119 22.00 0.40 -5.08
C GLU A 119 20.71 0.18 -5.87
N ARG A 120 20.70 -0.79 -6.79
CA ARG A 120 19.48 -1.16 -7.53
C ARG A 120 18.39 -1.66 -6.59
N SER A 121 18.74 -2.45 -5.57
CA SER A 121 17.81 -2.94 -4.55
C SER A 121 17.22 -1.80 -3.70
N LEU A 122 18.02 -0.78 -3.37
CA LEU A 122 17.51 0.41 -2.67
C LEU A 122 16.55 1.22 -3.55
N ILE A 123 16.85 1.36 -4.84
CA ILE A 123 15.95 2.03 -5.80
C ILE A 123 14.65 1.24 -5.98
N ARG A 124 14.71 -0.09 -6.07
CA ARG A 124 13.52 -0.96 -6.09
C ARG A 124 12.69 -0.78 -4.82
N PHE A 125 13.32 -0.71 -3.65
CA PHE A 125 12.61 -0.46 -2.39
C PHE A 125 11.96 0.93 -2.34
N PHE A 126 12.64 1.96 -2.85
CA PHE A 126 12.03 3.28 -3.05
C PHE A 126 10.79 3.21 -3.94
N ASN A 127 10.91 2.58 -5.13
CA ASN A 127 9.82 2.45 -6.09
C ASN A 127 8.63 1.69 -5.49
N PHE A 128 8.90 0.67 -4.69
CA PHE A 128 7.90 -0.08 -3.95
C PHE A 128 7.11 0.84 -2.99
N LEU A 129 7.82 1.56 -2.11
CA LEU A 129 7.18 2.48 -1.14
C LEU A 129 6.40 3.60 -1.85
N ASN A 130 6.96 4.16 -2.91
CA ASN A 130 6.32 5.19 -3.73
C ASN A 130 5.02 4.66 -4.37
N THR A 131 5.07 3.44 -4.91
CA THR A 131 3.90 2.81 -5.56
C THR A 131 2.81 2.47 -4.55
N LEU A 132 3.16 1.90 -3.39
CA LEU A 132 2.19 1.67 -2.31
C LEU A 132 1.52 2.97 -1.85
N SER A 133 2.30 4.05 -1.72
CA SER A 133 1.75 5.37 -1.38
C SER A 133 0.79 5.88 -2.46
N ALA A 134 1.14 5.73 -3.73
CA ALA A 134 0.32 6.17 -4.86
C ALA A 134 -1.02 5.43 -4.91
N ILE A 135 -1.00 4.10 -4.72
CA ILE A 135 -2.22 3.27 -4.61
C ILE A 135 -3.09 3.74 -3.46
N ALA A 136 -2.51 3.96 -2.27
CA ALA A 136 -3.26 4.39 -1.09
C ALA A 136 -3.91 5.77 -1.27
N LEU A 137 -3.25 6.68 -1.99
CA LEU A 137 -3.73 8.06 -2.20
C LEU A 137 -4.59 8.21 -3.46
N ASN A 138 -4.66 7.21 -4.34
CA ASN A 138 -5.25 7.30 -5.69
C ASN A 138 -4.51 8.30 -6.60
N GLU A 139 -3.21 8.46 -6.39
CA GLU A 139 -2.36 9.38 -7.14
C GLU A 139 -1.47 8.62 -8.11
N GLU A 140 -0.89 9.32 -9.07
CA GLU A 140 0.16 8.73 -9.90
C GLU A 140 1.46 8.60 -9.09
N PRO A 141 2.21 7.49 -9.26
CA PRO A 141 3.53 7.37 -8.67
C PRO A 141 4.44 8.52 -9.12
N LEU A 142 5.35 8.96 -8.23
CA LEU A 142 6.34 9.99 -8.55
C LEU A 142 7.31 9.51 -9.65
N ASP A 143 6.93 9.73 -10.90
CA ASP A 143 7.73 9.41 -12.08
C ASP A 143 8.48 10.64 -12.56
N ARG A 144 9.79 10.68 -12.31
CA ARG A 144 10.71 11.48 -13.12
C ARG A 144 11.56 10.53 -13.94
N GLN A 145 11.13 10.28 -15.18
CA GLN A 145 11.89 9.60 -16.25
C GLN A 145 12.87 8.53 -15.73
N MET A 146 12.34 7.61 -14.93
CA MET A 146 12.93 6.29 -14.85
C MET A 146 12.06 5.40 -15.70
N ASP A 147 12.01 5.71 -17.00
CA ASP A 147 11.59 4.77 -18.04
C ASP A 147 12.65 3.67 -18.06
N PHE A 148 12.61 2.87 -17.01
CA PHE A 148 13.28 1.61 -17.00
C PHE A 148 12.67 0.81 -18.15
N GLU A 149 13.51 0.45 -19.11
CA GLU A 149 13.31 -0.74 -19.92
C GLU A 149 13.30 -1.97 -18.99
N LEU A 150 12.31 -2.06 -18.09
CA LEU A 150 12.06 -3.24 -17.25
C LEU A 150 11.48 -4.39 -18.07
N SER A 151 11.29 -4.22 -19.38
CA SER A 151 10.85 -5.26 -20.30
C SER A 151 11.20 -4.91 -21.76
N SER A 152 12.47 -4.71 -22.09
CA SER A 152 12.89 -4.82 -23.50
C SER A 152 13.45 -6.24 -23.73
N SER A 153 12.65 -7.07 -24.40
CA SER A 153 12.97 -8.41 -24.94
C SER A 153 13.22 -9.55 -23.93
N ARG A 154 12.14 -10.21 -23.49
CA ARG A 154 12.23 -11.60 -22.99
C ARG A 154 12.54 -12.51 -24.19
N PRO A 155 13.63 -13.31 -24.21
CA PRO A 155 13.78 -14.39 -25.17
C PRO A 155 12.71 -15.45 -24.90
N VAL A 156 12.13 -16.05 -25.94
CA VAL A 156 11.05 -17.06 -25.92
C VAL A 156 11.48 -18.40 -25.27
N ALA A 157 12.63 -18.47 -24.59
CA ALA A 157 13.12 -19.70 -23.97
C ALA A 157 12.66 -19.81 -22.50
N PRO A 158 12.30 -21.01 -22.02
CA PRO A 158 11.98 -21.23 -20.62
C PRO A 158 13.28 -21.13 -19.82
N ARG A 159 13.49 -19.99 -19.17
CA ARG A 159 14.52 -19.83 -18.14
C ARG A 159 13.80 -19.65 -16.82
N THR A 160 14.28 -20.34 -15.80
CA THR A 160 14.00 -20.02 -14.39
C THR A 160 14.17 -18.51 -14.20
N ILE A 161 13.08 -17.84 -13.85
CA ILE A 161 13.01 -16.39 -13.67
C ILE A 161 13.79 -16.05 -12.41
N SER A 162 14.71 -15.08 -12.49
CA SER A 162 15.48 -14.65 -11.32
C SER A 162 14.55 -14.04 -10.27
N ASP A 163 14.89 -14.16 -8.99
CA ASP A 163 14.18 -13.48 -7.90
C ASP A 163 14.11 -11.96 -8.11
N GLU A 164 15.15 -11.37 -8.70
CA GLU A 164 15.13 -9.94 -9.07
C GLU A 164 14.09 -9.64 -10.14
N ASP A 165 13.99 -10.49 -11.17
CA ASP A 165 13.03 -10.32 -12.26
C ASP A 165 11.59 -10.45 -11.74
N LYS A 166 11.33 -11.40 -10.82
CA LYS A 166 10.01 -11.56 -10.17
C LYS A 166 9.60 -10.30 -9.40
N ILE A 167 10.54 -9.70 -8.67
CA ILE A 167 10.29 -8.45 -7.92
C ILE A 167 10.01 -7.31 -8.91
N ASP A 168 10.77 -7.23 -9.98
CA ASP A 168 10.66 -6.22 -11.02
C ASP A 168 9.32 -6.32 -11.78
N ASP A 169 8.87 -7.55 -12.11
CA ASP A 169 7.56 -7.84 -12.71
C ASP A 169 6.42 -7.43 -11.77
N MET A 170 6.53 -7.73 -10.47
CA MET A 170 5.56 -7.31 -9.46
C MET A 170 5.49 -5.79 -9.33
N LEU A 171 6.63 -5.10 -9.25
CA LEU A 171 6.68 -3.64 -9.16
C LEU A 171 6.10 -2.97 -10.40
N SER A 172 6.37 -3.52 -11.59
CA SER A 172 5.80 -3.07 -12.85
C SER A 172 4.27 -3.16 -12.83
N SER A 173 3.74 -4.29 -12.35
CA SER A 173 2.30 -4.52 -12.23
C SER A 173 1.63 -3.57 -11.24
N LEU A 174 2.21 -3.39 -10.05
CA LEU A 174 1.71 -2.42 -9.06
C LEU A 174 1.76 -0.98 -9.58
N LYS A 175 2.82 -0.61 -10.29
CA LYS A 175 2.98 0.73 -10.86
C LYS A 175 1.93 1.00 -11.94
N GLN A 176 1.69 0.02 -12.82
CA GLN A 176 0.64 0.13 -13.83
C GLN A 176 -0.74 0.23 -13.17
N TRP A 177 -0.99 -0.53 -12.11
CA TRP A 177 -2.23 -0.41 -11.34
C TRP A 177 -2.41 0.99 -10.73
N ALA A 178 -1.40 1.54 -10.05
CA ALA A 178 -1.47 2.90 -9.49
C ALA A 178 -1.83 3.95 -10.56
N ARG A 179 -1.20 3.89 -11.73
CA ARG A 179 -1.50 4.78 -12.87
C ARG A 179 -2.94 4.60 -13.35
N LEU A 180 -3.41 3.37 -13.51
CA LEU A 180 -4.79 3.08 -13.92
C LEU A 180 -5.81 3.56 -12.89
N GLN A 181 -5.53 3.39 -11.60
CA GLN A 181 -6.38 3.85 -10.52
C GLN A 181 -6.50 5.38 -10.48
N SER A 182 -5.40 6.10 -10.68
CA SER A 182 -5.40 7.56 -10.74
C SER A 182 -6.18 8.07 -11.97
N ARG A 183 -5.88 7.53 -13.16
CA ARG A 183 -6.62 7.83 -14.40
C ARG A 183 -8.10 7.49 -14.30
N GLY A 184 -8.43 6.33 -13.73
CA GLY A 184 -9.82 5.91 -13.50
C GLY A 184 -10.56 6.84 -12.54
N THR A 185 -9.90 7.29 -11.46
CA THR A 185 -10.47 8.27 -10.54
C THR A 185 -10.74 9.61 -11.23
N HIS A 186 -9.81 10.06 -12.07
CA HIS A 186 -10.00 11.27 -12.88
C HIS A 186 -11.18 11.11 -13.86
N TYR A 187 -11.22 10.00 -14.60
CA TYR A 187 -12.32 9.67 -15.51
C TYR A 187 -13.69 9.66 -14.80
N ILE A 188 -13.79 8.99 -13.66
CA ILE A 188 -15.03 8.95 -12.86
C ILE A 188 -15.50 10.37 -12.52
N ARG A 189 -14.59 11.23 -12.03
CA ARG A 189 -14.91 12.62 -11.69
C ARG A 189 -15.42 13.40 -12.91
N MET A 190 -14.81 13.20 -14.08
CA MET A 190 -15.22 13.85 -15.32
C MET A 190 -16.61 13.39 -15.78
N VAL A 191 -16.89 12.08 -15.73
CA VAL A 191 -18.23 11.53 -16.06
C VAL A 191 -19.29 12.05 -15.10
N GLU A 192 -19.02 12.04 -13.80
CA GLU A 192 -19.96 12.55 -12.81
C GLU A 192 -20.26 14.04 -12.99
N TRP A 193 -19.22 14.83 -13.32
CA TRP A 193 -19.38 16.23 -13.61
C TRP A 193 -20.24 16.46 -14.86
N ALA A 194 -19.97 15.72 -15.94
CA ALA A 194 -20.78 15.79 -17.17
C ALA A 194 -22.25 15.42 -16.93
N LEU A 195 -22.51 14.34 -16.17
CA LEU A 195 -23.87 13.91 -15.83
C LEU A 195 -24.61 14.92 -14.93
N LYS A 196 -23.89 15.64 -14.05
CA LYS A 196 -24.48 16.72 -13.23
C LYS A 196 -24.82 17.94 -14.08
N LEU A 197 -23.99 18.24 -15.08
CA LEU A 197 -24.21 19.35 -16.01
C LEU A 197 -25.42 19.10 -16.91
N GLU A 198 -25.57 17.89 -17.47
CA GLU A 198 -26.74 17.51 -18.27
C GLU A 198 -28.06 17.62 -17.49
N LYS A 199 -28.04 17.30 -16.19
CA LYS A 199 -29.22 17.44 -15.31
C LYS A 199 -29.55 18.89 -14.96
N SER A 200 -28.58 19.79 -15.03
CA SER A 200 -28.72 21.20 -14.63
C SER A 200 -28.98 22.13 -15.82
N THR A 201 -28.52 21.75 -17.01
CA THR A 201 -28.56 22.58 -18.22
C THR A 201 -29.66 22.07 -19.17
N MET A 202 -30.92 22.33 -18.83
CA MET A 202 -32.07 22.12 -19.73
C MET A 202 -32.22 23.23 -20.80
N THR A 203 -31.28 24.17 -20.88
CA THR A 203 -31.32 25.28 -21.85
C THR A 203 -29.90 25.78 -22.14
N PHE A 204 -29.36 25.47 -23.32
CA PHE A 204 -28.72 26.40 -24.27
C PHE A 204 -27.84 25.61 -25.27
N GLN A 205 -27.95 25.99 -26.54
CA GLN A 205 -27.31 25.38 -27.69
C GLN A 205 -25.76 25.46 -27.61
N LEU A 206 -25.11 24.30 -27.47
CA LEU A 206 -23.67 24.06 -27.62
C LEU A 206 -23.50 22.61 -28.14
N GLU A 207 -24.12 22.28 -29.27
CA GLU A 207 -24.28 20.89 -29.72
C GLU A 207 -23.00 20.25 -30.31
N ASN A 208 -22.01 21.04 -30.77
CA ASN A 208 -20.83 20.48 -31.44
C ASN A 208 -19.62 20.23 -30.53
N ASP A 209 -19.30 21.16 -29.62
CA ASP A 209 -18.13 21.00 -28.73
C ASP A 209 -18.39 19.95 -27.64
N ASN A 210 -19.61 19.92 -27.08
CA ASN A 210 -20.03 18.92 -26.09
C ASN A 210 -20.03 17.49 -26.66
N TYR A 211 -20.34 17.32 -27.95
CA TYR A 211 -20.34 15.99 -28.59
C TYR A 211 -18.92 15.44 -28.74
N ARG A 212 -17.96 16.29 -29.11
CA ARG A 212 -16.55 15.90 -29.24
C ARG A 212 -15.94 15.56 -27.88
N GLU A 213 -16.18 16.38 -26.87
CA GLU A 213 -15.73 16.10 -25.50
C GLU A 213 -16.33 14.81 -24.95
N ALA A 214 -17.59 14.51 -25.23
CA ALA A 214 -18.23 13.25 -24.84
C ALA A 214 -17.63 12.03 -25.55
N ILE A 215 -17.24 12.16 -26.84
CA ILE A 215 -16.50 11.12 -27.56
C ILE A 215 -15.12 10.93 -26.94
N ASP A 216 -14.37 12.01 -26.74
CA ASP A 216 -13.01 11.95 -26.20
C ASP A 216 -13.00 11.32 -24.80
N LEU A 217 -13.98 11.64 -23.96
CA LEU A 217 -14.17 11.03 -22.65
C LEU A 217 -14.44 9.53 -22.76
N LYS A 218 -15.31 9.10 -23.70
CA LYS A 218 -15.57 7.67 -23.94
C LYS A 218 -14.33 6.92 -24.42
N VAL A 219 -13.56 7.52 -25.35
CA VAL A 219 -12.29 6.94 -25.84
C VAL A 219 -11.32 6.75 -24.68
N GLN A 220 -11.12 7.78 -23.84
CA GLN A 220 -10.28 7.67 -22.65
C GLN A 220 -10.74 6.56 -21.70
N GLY A 221 -12.05 6.44 -21.48
CA GLY A 221 -12.62 5.37 -20.67
C GLY A 221 -12.33 3.99 -21.24
N LEU A 222 -12.55 3.78 -22.55
CA LEU A 222 -12.24 2.52 -23.22
C LEU A 222 -10.75 2.18 -23.18
N ASP A 223 -9.87 3.16 -23.36
CA ASP A 223 -8.43 2.96 -23.25
C ASP A 223 -8.03 2.47 -21.85
N ILE A 224 -8.60 3.06 -20.79
CA ILE A 224 -8.38 2.61 -19.41
C ILE A 224 -8.85 1.16 -19.22
N ILE A 225 -10.02 0.80 -19.76
CA ILE A 225 -10.56 -0.57 -19.66
C ILE A 225 -9.68 -1.58 -20.41
N CYS A 226 -9.20 -1.23 -21.60
CA CYS A 226 -8.28 -2.07 -22.37
C CYS A 226 -6.97 -2.32 -21.60
N GLU A 227 -6.37 -1.27 -21.03
CA GLU A 227 -5.15 -1.39 -20.23
C GLU A 227 -5.38 -2.18 -18.93
N ALA A 228 -6.53 -1.99 -18.27
CA ALA A 228 -6.90 -2.76 -17.09
C ALA A 228 -7.07 -4.26 -17.40
N SER A 229 -7.69 -4.59 -18.54
CA SER A 229 -7.84 -5.97 -19.00
C SER A 229 -6.49 -6.62 -19.30
N ALA A 230 -5.58 -5.88 -19.97
CA ALA A 230 -4.23 -6.34 -20.25
C ALA A 230 -3.41 -6.56 -18.96
N LEU A 231 -3.55 -5.66 -17.97
CA LEU A 231 -2.91 -5.82 -16.68
C LEU A 231 -3.46 -7.02 -15.91
N GLN A 232 -4.77 -7.22 -15.89
CA GLN A 232 -5.40 -8.38 -15.24
C GLN A 232 -4.88 -9.69 -15.84
N ALA A 233 -4.83 -9.80 -17.17
CA ALA A 233 -4.28 -10.97 -17.86
C ALA A 233 -2.80 -11.21 -17.53
N ARG A 234 -1.98 -10.14 -17.47
CA ARG A 234 -0.57 -10.25 -17.08
C ARG A 234 -0.42 -10.75 -15.64
N VAL A 235 -1.15 -10.16 -14.70
CA VAL A 235 -1.10 -10.55 -13.28
C VAL A 235 -1.53 -12.00 -13.08
N ILE A 236 -2.55 -12.48 -13.79
CA ILE A 236 -2.95 -13.90 -13.76
C ILE A 236 -1.81 -14.78 -14.27
N ASN A 237 -1.17 -14.41 -15.38
CA ASN A 237 -0.04 -15.16 -15.91
C ASN A 237 1.14 -15.18 -14.93
N ASP A 238 1.45 -14.06 -14.27
CA ASP A 238 2.53 -13.99 -13.28
C ASP A 238 2.23 -14.88 -12.06
N LEU A 239 0.98 -14.88 -11.58
CA LEU A 239 0.55 -15.79 -10.51
C LEU A 239 0.69 -17.27 -10.90
N LEU A 240 0.38 -17.63 -12.15
CA LEU A 240 0.60 -18.99 -12.67
C LEU A 240 2.09 -19.35 -12.65
N GLN A 241 2.97 -18.43 -13.05
CA GLN A 241 4.42 -18.64 -13.00
C GLN A 241 4.94 -18.80 -11.56
N LEU A 242 4.43 -18.00 -10.61
CA LEU A 242 4.82 -18.14 -9.20
C LEU A 242 4.36 -19.47 -8.58
N SER A 243 3.27 -20.04 -9.09
CA SER A 243 2.77 -21.34 -8.63
C SER A 243 3.69 -22.51 -8.97
N GLU A 244 4.62 -22.35 -9.92
CA GLU A 244 5.64 -23.35 -10.25
C GLU A 244 6.71 -23.47 -9.15
N GLU A 245 6.90 -22.42 -8.35
CA GLU A 245 7.87 -22.34 -7.25
C GLU A 245 7.22 -21.81 -5.96
N PRO A 246 6.26 -22.55 -5.37
CA PRO A 246 5.43 -22.06 -4.28
C PRO A 246 6.20 -21.85 -2.96
N ASP A 247 7.30 -22.58 -2.79
CA ASP A 247 8.13 -22.54 -1.58
C ASP A 247 9.23 -21.47 -1.62
N SER A 248 9.40 -20.77 -2.76
CA SER A 248 10.38 -19.67 -2.83
C SER A 248 9.94 -18.52 -1.91
N GLN A 249 10.86 -18.07 -1.05
CA GLN A 249 10.59 -16.95 -0.16
C GLN A 249 10.16 -15.68 -0.91
N VAL A 250 10.69 -15.46 -2.11
CA VAL A 250 10.31 -14.30 -2.94
C VAL A 250 8.89 -14.47 -3.43
N SER A 251 8.52 -15.65 -3.95
CA SER A 251 7.15 -15.98 -4.35
C SER A 251 6.17 -15.73 -3.20
N ILE A 252 6.44 -16.27 -2.01
CA ILE A 252 5.59 -16.09 -0.82
C ILE A 252 5.41 -14.61 -0.48
N CYS A 253 6.47 -13.80 -0.55
CA CYS A 253 6.43 -12.38 -0.22
C CYS A 253 5.67 -11.52 -1.25
N ILE A 254 5.73 -11.87 -2.54
CA ILE A 254 5.16 -11.03 -3.62
C ILE A 254 3.75 -11.43 -4.04
N THR A 255 3.37 -12.70 -3.90
CA THR A 255 2.03 -13.22 -4.25
C THR A 255 0.87 -12.39 -3.70
N PRO A 256 0.87 -11.93 -2.44
CA PRO A 256 -0.22 -11.07 -1.91
C PRO A 256 -0.44 -9.79 -2.73
N TYR A 257 0.61 -9.19 -3.29
CA TYR A 257 0.51 -7.95 -4.06
C TYR A 257 -0.19 -8.17 -5.41
N TYR A 258 -0.01 -9.35 -6.03
CA TYR A 258 -0.70 -9.71 -7.26
C TYR A 258 -2.20 -9.93 -7.01
N HIS A 259 -2.56 -10.67 -5.96
CA HIS A 259 -3.97 -10.83 -5.57
C HIS A 259 -4.62 -9.50 -5.23
N TRP A 260 -3.92 -8.63 -4.49
CA TRP A 260 -4.39 -7.28 -4.19
C TRP A 260 -4.59 -6.42 -5.44
N THR A 261 -3.76 -6.58 -6.45
CA THR A 261 -3.92 -5.88 -7.74
C THR A 261 -5.20 -6.32 -8.45
N LEU A 262 -5.44 -7.62 -8.55
CA LEU A 262 -6.63 -8.16 -9.24
C LEU A 262 -7.93 -7.68 -8.60
N THR A 263 -7.97 -7.66 -7.28
CA THR A 263 -9.16 -7.26 -6.54
C THR A 263 -9.33 -5.75 -6.50
N GLY A 264 -8.24 -5.01 -6.31
CA GLY A 264 -8.23 -3.55 -6.39
C GLY A 264 -8.70 -3.04 -7.75
N LEU A 265 -8.28 -3.67 -8.85
CA LEU A 265 -8.78 -3.35 -10.20
C LEU A 265 -10.29 -3.59 -10.31
N SER A 266 -10.76 -4.77 -9.89
CA SER A 266 -12.18 -5.14 -9.97
C SER A 266 -13.06 -4.18 -9.14
N HIS A 267 -12.64 -3.85 -7.91
CA HIS A 267 -13.36 -2.94 -7.03
C HIS A 267 -13.54 -1.54 -7.63
N ARG A 268 -12.51 -1.02 -8.30
CA ARG A 268 -12.58 0.29 -8.96
C ARG A 268 -13.57 0.34 -10.10
N LEU A 269 -13.82 -0.80 -10.73
CA LEU A 269 -14.71 -0.94 -11.88
C LEU A 269 -16.18 -1.15 -11.49
N TYR A 270 -16.50 -1.36 -10.20
CA TYR A 270 -17.89 -1.36 -9.73
C TYR A 270 -18.55 0.02 -9.75
N HIS A 271 -17.77 1.10 -9.91
CA HIS A 271 -18.33 2.45 -9.93
C HIS A 271 -19.31 2.65 -11.12
N GLU A 272 -20.48 3.24 -10.85
CA GLU A 272 -21.56 3.39 -11.84
C GLU A 272 -21.15 4.17 -13.09
N ALA A 273 -20.17 5.08 -12.98
CA ALA A 273 -19.63 5.85 -14.09
C ALA A 273 -19.13 4.95 -15.25
N TRP A 274 -18.59 3.77 -14.96
CA TRP A 274 -18.09 2.84 -15.98
C TRP A 274 -19.21 2.24 -16.84
N LYS A 275 -20.44 2.14 -16.32
CA LYS A 275 -21.59 1.63 -17.09
C LYS A 275 -21.94 2.53 -18.27
N THR A 276 -21.50 3.79 -18.28
CA THR A 276 -21.70 4.73 -19.40
C THR A 276 -20.99 4.29 -20.68
N LEU A 277 -19.94 3.48 -20.57
CA LEU A 277 -19.17 2.96 -21.71
C LEU A 277 -19.90 1.85 -22.48
N LYS A 278 -20.88 1.18 -21.85
CA LYS A 278 -21.64 0.06 -22.45
C LYS A 278 -20.75 -1.04 -23.04
N CYS A 279 -19.62 -1.30 -22.39
CA CYS A 279 -18.73 -2.41 -22.69
C CYS A 279 -18.68 -3.41 -21.54
N GLU A 280 -18.14 -4.59 -21.81
CA GLU A 280 -17.78 -5.54 -20.76
C GLU A 280 -16.61 -4.99 -19.95
N LEU A 281 -16.74 -5.03 -18.63
CA LEU A 281 -15.71 -4.57 -17.70
C LEU A 281 -14.92 -5.80 -17.20
N PRO A 282 -13.58 -5.72 -17.05
CA PRO A 282 -12.74 -6.80 -16.54
C PRO A 282 -12.88 -6.96 -15.01
N VAL A 283 -14.11 -7.11 -14.54
CA VAL A 283 -14.47 -7.30 -13.14
C VAL A 283 -14.48 -8.79 -12.85
N LEU A 284 -13.73 -9.21 -11.82
CA LEU A 284 -13.78 -10.59 -11.36
C LEU A 284 -15.16 -10.92 -10.76
N PRO A 285 -15.66 -12.16 -10.95
CA PRO A 285 -16.84 -12.64 -10.23
C PRO A 285 -16.65 -12.57 -8.72
N ALA A 286 -17.74 -12.36 -7.97
CA ALA A 286 -17.72 -12.24 -6.51
C ALA A 286 -17.03 -13.44 -5.83
N GLU A 287 -17.33 -14.67 -6.27
CA GLU A 287 -16.68 -15.88 -5.76
C GLU A 287 -15.15 -15.84 -5.95
N SER A 288 -14.69 -15.37 -7.12
CA SER A 288 -13.27 -15.24 -7.40
C SER A 288 -12.62 -14.17 -6.53
N LEU A 289 -13.28 -13.01 -6.32
CA LEU A 289 -12.78 -11.95 -5.43
C LEU A 289 -12.63 -12.44 -4.00
N HIS A 290 -13.64 -13.12 -3.48
CA HIS A 290 -13.60 -13.74 -2.16
C HIS A 290 -12.45 -14.74 -2.04
N GLN A 291 -12.25 -15.61 -3.04
CA GLN A 291 -11.11 -16.54 -3.07
C GLN A 291 -9.75 -15.81 -3.11
N GLN A 292 -9.60 -14.75 -3.91
CA GLN A 292 -8.36 -13.96 -3.92
C GLN A 292 -8.10 -13.34 -2.53
N ALA A 293 -9.14 -12.86 -1.84
CA ALA A 293 -9.03 -12.29 -0.50
C ALA A 293 -8.61 -13.33 0.55
N LEU A 294 -9.19 -14.53 0.50
CA LEU A 294 -8.83 -15.63 1.41
C LEU A 294 -7.39 -16.12 1.21
N VAL A 295 -6.93 -16.21 -0.05
CA VAL A 295 -5.53 -16.55 -0.35
C VAL A 295 -4.61 -15.46 0.19
N THR A 296 -4.92 -14.19 -0.08
CA THR A 296 -4.15 -13.05 0.45
C THR A 296 -4.08 -13.08 1.98
N LEU A 297 -5.22 -13.30 2.66
CA LEU A 297 -5.29 -13.41 4.11
C LEU A 297 -4.37 -14.51 4.65
N SER A 298 -4.41 -15.69 4.04
CA SER A 298 -3.60 -16.84 4.47
C SER A 298 -2.10 -16.58 4.27
N CYS A 299 -1.71 -15.90 3.19
CA CYS A 299 -0.34 -15.46 2.97
C CYS A 299 0.10 -14.43 4.01
N VAL A 300 -0.71 -13.39 4.28
CA VAL A 300 -0.33 -12.32 5.21
C VAL A 300 -0.33 -12.78 6.65
N GLU A 301 -1.15 -13.75 7.04
CA GLU A 301 -1.08 -14.41 8.36
C GLU A 301 0.28 -15.11 8.54
N THR A 302 0.70 -15.87 7.51
CA THR A 302 1.98 -16.58 7.49
C THR A 302 3.15 -15.60 7.57
N LEU A 303 3.16 -14.59 6.68
CA LEU A 303 4.19 -13.56 6.64
C LEU A 303 4.21 -12.76 7.94
N ALA A 304 3.04 -12.37 8.45
CA ALA A 304 2.94 -11.65 9.70
C ALA A 304 3.63 -12.44 10.82
N SER A 305 3.45 -13.76 10.94
CA SER A 305 4.13 -14.52 12.01
C SER A 305 5.67 -14.41 11.99
N GLN A 306 6.28 -14.19 10.82
CA GLN A 306 7.74 -14.19 10.61
C GLN A 306 8.33 -12.76 10.47
N SER A 307 7.50 -11.79 10.11
CA SER A 307 7.89 -10.40 9.92
C SER A 307 8.15 -9.69 11.24
N GLY A 308 9.06 -8.72 11.21
CA GLY A 308 9.27 -7.76 12.29
C GLY A 308 8.61 -6.45 11.91
N PHE A 309 9.45 -5.46 11.60
CA PHE A 309 9.00 -4.12 11.23
C PHE A 309 8.35 -4.05 9.84
N ASP A 310 8.70 -4.96 8.96
CA ASP A 310 8.20 -5.12 7.60
C ASP A 310 6.71 -5.49 7.53
N VAL A 311 6.10 -5.94 8.64
CA VAL A 311 4.67 -6.29 8.69
C VAL A 311 3.76 -5.13 8.28
N ALA A 312 4.19 -3.89 8.51
CA ALA A 312 3.42 -2.69 8.14
C ALA A 312 3.21 -2.56 6.64
N LEU A 313 4.09 -3.14 5.82
CA LEU A 313 4.01 -3.12 4.35
C LEU A 313 2.85 -3.97 3.82
N TYR A 314 2.25 -4.80 4.67
CA TYR A 314 1.08 -5.63 4.37
C TYR A 314 -0.22 -5.04 4.92
N LEU A 315 -0.15 -3.98 5.73
CA LEU A 315 -1.33 -3.34 6.30
C LEU A 315 -2.33 -2.82 5.25
N PRO A 316 -1.91 -2.28 4.08
CA PRO A 316 -2.85 -1.85 3.04
C PRO A 316 -3.80 -2.95 2.54
N PHE A 317 -3.45 -4.23 2.70
CA PHE A 317 -4.31 -5.34 2.30
C PHE A 317 -5.55 -5.48 3.19
N ALA A 318 -5.52 -4.97 4.42
CA ALA A 318 -6.60 -5.17 5.39
C ALA A 318 -7.94 -4.59 4.92
N ASP A 319 -7.94 -3.41 4.28
CA ASP A 319 -9.17 -2.80 3.75
C ASP A 319 -9.79 -3.65 2.64
N PHE A 320 -8.96 -4.16 1.72
CA PHE A 320 -9.41 -5.05 0.66
C PHE A 320 -9.92 -6.38 1.21
N ILE A 321 -9.06 -7.11 1.94
CA ILE A 321 -9.41 -8.44 2.48
C ILE A 321 -10.68 -8.32 3.30
N GLY A 322 -10.74 -7.33 4.19
CA GLY A 322 -11.86 -7.16 5.10
C GLY A 322 -13.19 -6.93 4.41
N ARG A 323 -13.23 -6.21 3.28
CA ARG A 323 -14.47 -6.00 2.49
C ARG A 323 -15.04 -7.29 1.91
N GLU A 324 -14.18 -8.26 1.61
CA GLU A 324 -14.57 -9.54 1.01
C GLU A 324 -14.87 -10.63 2.05
N MET A 325 -14.71 -10.37 3.35
CA MET A 325 -14.98 -11.36 4.39
C MET A 325 -16.49 -11.44 4.69
N GLU A 326 -17.11 -12.57 4.36
CA GLU A 326 -18.55 -12.78 4.47
C GLU A 326 -18.95 -13.40 5.83
N THR A 327 -18.05 -14.16 6.44
CA THR A 327 -18.35 -14.92 7.67
C THR A 327 -17.70 -14.32 8.93
N PRO A 328 -18.29 -14.49 10.13
CA PRO A 328 -17.67 -14.05 11.38
C PRO A 328 -16.29 -14.68 11.65
N THR A 329 -16.06 -15.90 11.18
CA THR A 329 -14.78 -16.61 11.31
C THR A 329 -13.69 -15.91 10.50
N GLU A 330 -13.99 -15.54 9.27
CA GLU A 330 -13.10 -14.79 8.38
C GLU A 330 -12.81 -13.39 8.90
N GLN A 331 -13.85 -12.68 9.36
CA GLN A 331 -13.70 -11.36 9.98
C GLN A 331 -12.78 -11.43 11.21
N THR A 332 -12.94 -12.47 12.04
CA THR A 332 -12.08 -12.70 13.22
C THR A 332 -10.61 -12.90 12.82
N ARG A 333 -10.35 -13.62 11.72
CA ARG A 333 -8.98 -13.80 11.19
C ARG A 333 -8.34 -12.47 10.77
N VAL A 334 -9.08 -11.61 10.06
CA VAL A 334 -8.58 -10.27 9.69
C VAL A 334 -8.30 -9.42 10.92
N LEU A 335 -9.18 -9.46 11.92
CA LEU A 335 -8.95 -8.75 13.19
C LEU A 335 -7.73 -9.28 13.94
N ALA A 336 -7.47 -10.60 13.90
CA ALA A 336 -6.27 -11.18 14.49
C ALA A 336 -5.00 -10.72 13.76
N PHE A 337 -5.02 -10.63 12.43
CA PHE A 337 -3.91 -10.03 11.66
C PHE A 337 -3.65 -8.58 12.08
N LEU A 338 -4.69 -7.74 12.15
CA LEU A 338 -4.57 -6.35 12.59
C LEU A 338 -4.05 -6.24 14.02
N GLU A 339 -4.43 -7.16 14.90
CA GLU A 339 -3.94 -7.23 16.27
C GLU A 339 -2.44 -7.59 16.32
N ILE A 340 -1.97 -8.49 15.46
CA ILE A 340 -0.53 -8.79 15.31
C ILE A 340 0.22 -7.50 14.91
N VAL A 341 -0.28 -6.78 13.90
CA VAL A 341 0.32 -5.51 13.45
C VAL A 341 0.31 -4.48 14.60
N ARG A 342 -0.82 -4.32 15.29
CA ARG A 342 -0.93 -3.41 16.45
C ARG A 342 0.03 -3.77 17.57
N SER A 343 0.15 -5.05 17.91
CA SER A 343 1.03 -5.55 18.98
C SER A 343 2.51 -5.25 18.72
N ARG A 344 2.88 -5.06 17.44
CA ARG A 344 4.22 -4.67 17.00
C ARG A 344 4.46 -3.17 16.99
N GLY A 345 3.51 -2.37 17.47
CA GLY A 345 3.65 -0.93 17.64
C GLY A 345 3.00 -0.08 16.56
N PHE A 346 2.43 -0.70 15.52
CA PHE A 346 1.83 0.01 14.40
C PHE A 346 0.40 0.43 14.74
N GLY A 347 0.26 1.63 15.31
CA GLY A 347 -1.02 2.19 15.76
C GLY A 347 -2.07 2.35 14.65
N LEU A 348 -1.62 2.52 13.39
CA LEU A 348 -2.48 2.64 12.20
C LEU A 348 -3.43 1.44 12.03
N ALA A 349 -3.06 0.25 12.53
CA ALA A 349 -3.94 -0.92 12.51
C ALA A 349 -5.29 -0.69 13.22
N ASN A 350 -5.36 0.23 14.19
CA ASN A 350 -6.61 0.59 14.84
C ASN A 350 -7.57 1.35 13.91
N GLU A 351 -7.05 2.15 12.99
CA GLU A 351 -7.87 2.88 12.02
C GLU A 351 -8.49 1.92 11.01
N TYR A 352 -7.69 0.99 10.47
CA TYR A 352 -8.19 -0.10 9.63
C TYR A 352 -9.24 -0.95 10.37
N ARG A 353 -8.96 -1.33 11.63
CA ARG A 353 -9.90 -2.07 12.45
C ARG A 353 -11.23 -1.35 12.60
N LYS A 354 -11.19 -0.04 12.90
CA LYS A 354 -12.40 0.78 13.04
C LYS A 354 -13.20 0.80 11.74
N GLY A 355 -12.56 1.08 10.60
CA GLY A 355 -13.22 1.12 9.30
C GLY A 355 -13.85 -0.21 8.88
N LEU A 356 -13.20 -1.34 9.19
CA LEU A 356 -13.77 -2.67 8.92
C LEU A 356 -14.99 -2.99 9.79
N LEU A 357 -14.93 -2.68 11.10
CA LEU A 357 -16.08 -2.89 11.99
C LEU A 357 -17.29 -2.06 11.56
N GLU A 358 -17.06 -0.82 11.14
CA GLU A 358 -18.11 0.04 10.56
C GLU A 358 -18.68 -0.57 9.27
N THR A 359 -17.83 -1.11 8.40
CA THR A 359 -18.23 -1.74 7.14
C THR A 359 -19.06 -3.01 7.37
N TRP A 360 -18.72 -3.82 8.37
CA TRP A 360 -19.47 -5.04 8.72
C TRP A 360 -20.72 -4.78 9.56
N GLY A 361 -21.01 -3.52 9.93
CA GLY A 361 -22.11 -3.18 10.82
C GLY A 361 -21.94 -3.72 12.24
N ALA A 362 -20.70 -4.02 12.65
CA ALA A 362 -20.39 -4.49 13.98
C ALA A 362 -20.22 -3.29 14.93
N ALA A 363 -21.07 -3.24 15.97
CA ALA A 363 -21.01 -2.23 17.02
C ALA A 363 -19.58 -2.14 17.61
N THR A 364 -19.11 -0.92 17.85
CA THR A 364 -17.77 -0.71 18.40
C THR A 364 -17.63 -1.38 19.78
N PRO A 365 -16.43 -1.77 20.25
CA PRO A 365 -16.26 -2.44 21.55
C PRO A 365 -16.81 -1.65 22.76
N ALA A 366 -17.02 -0.33 22.59
CA ALA A 366 -17.67 0.53 23.58
C ALA A 366 -19.17 0.20 23.76
N GLU A 367 -19.86 -0.24 22.71
CA GLU A 367 -21.29 -0.59 22.72
C GLU A 367 -21.52 -2.02 23.23
N MET A 368 -20.57 -2.94 22.99
CA MET A 368 -20.63 -4.29 23.58
C MET A 368 -20.45 -4.29 25.10
N SER A 369 -19.69 -3.32 25.64
CA SER A 369 -19.50 -3.17 27.09
C SER A 369 -20.73 -2.58 27.80
N GLN A 370 -21.58 -1.82 27.08
CA GLN A 370 -22.86 -1.33 27.62
C GLN A 370 -23.98 -2.36 27.53
N ASN A 371 -23.97 -3.22 26.51
CA ASN A 371 -24.98 -4.27 26.37
C ASN A 371 -24.79 -5.46 27.33
N LEU A 372 -23.60 -5.61 27.93
CA LEU A 372 -23.36 -6.56 29.04
C LEU A 372 -23.80 -6.02 30.43
N LEU A 373 -24.17 -4.74 30.53
CA LEU A 373 -24.66 -4.12 31.78
C LEU A 373 -26.20 -4.05 31.87
N ILE A 374 -26.93 -4.48 30.85
CA ILE A 374 -28.41 -4.40 30.79
C ILE A 374 -29.10 -5.76 31.06
N CYS A 375 -28.33 -6.83 31.29
CA CYS A 375 -28.89 -8.13 31.70
C CYS A 375 -28.59 -8.43 33.17
N ASP A 376 -29.22 -7.69 34.09
CA ASP A 376 -29.35 -8.09 35.50
C ASP A 376 -30.81 -8.54 35.75
N PRO A 377 -31.10 -9.86 35.82
CA PRO A 377 -32.43 -10.38 36.06
C PRO A 377 -32.73 -10.39 37.57
N SER A 378 -32.79 -9.20 38.16
CA SER A 378 -32.90 -9.04 39.61
C SER A 378 -33.78 -7.86 40.01
N ARG A 379 -35.05 -7.84 39.58
CA ARG A 379 -36.15 -7.20 40.34
C ARG A 379 -37.50 -7.64 39.81
N GLY A 380 -37.98 -8.73 40.39
CA GLY A 380 -39.41 -9.02 40.46
C GLY A 380 -40.12 -8.03 41.38
N GLY A 381 -41.44 -7.92 41.20
CA GLY A 381 -42.30 -7.24 42.16
C GLY A 381 -43.53 -6.65 41.52
N LEU A 382 -44.63 -7.39 41.60
CA LEU A 382 -46.02 -7.02 41.40
C LEU A 382 -46.35 -5.54 41.64
N GLU A 383 -47.24 -4.98 40.82
CA GLU A 383 -48.53 -4.49 41.32
C GLU A 383 -49.57 -4.31 40.21
N THR A 384 -50.80 -4.61 40.60
CA THR A 384 -52.04 -4.76 39.85
C THR A 384 -52.77 -3.44 39.57
N SER A 385 -53.82 -3.52 38.73
CA SER A 385 -54.93 -2.55 38.58
C SER A 385 -54.68 -1.46 37.54
N GLY A 386 -55.55 -1.11 36.60
CA GLY A 386 -56.96 -1.41 36.38
C GLY A 386 -57.55 -0.21 35.61
N ARG A 387 -58.38 -0.48 34.58
CA ARG A 387 -59.37 0.40 33.91
C ARG A 387 -58.98 1.87 33.61
N HIS A 388 -58.96 2.25 32.33
CA HIS A 388 -60.18 2.64 31.60
C HIS A 388 -59.95 2.65 30.09
#